data_AF-A0A256HS85-F1
#
_entry.id   AF-A0A256HS85-F1
#
_cell.length_a   1.000
_cell.length_b   1.000
_cell.length_c   1.000
_cell.angle_alpha   90.00
_cell.angle_beta   90.00
_cell.angle_gamma   90.00
#
_symmetry.space_group_name_H-M   'P 1'
#
loop_
_entity.id
_entity.type
_entity.pdbx_description
1 polymer ?
#
loop_
_entity_poly.entity_id
_entity_poly.type
_entity_poly.pdbx_seq_one_letter_code
_entity_poly.pdbx_strand_id
1 'polypeptide(L)' 'MSDEEINAEACGRCSMSTVVGAVNGDKDPEDRVEHDPFAGERIEVDESSIRRVSPAGVLSDLKDRVDALGRRFSYGK' A
#
# COMPACT_ATOMS: atom_id res chain seq x y z
N MET A 1 9.48 20.11 -24.03
CA MET A 1 9.11 19.41 -22.80
C MET A 1 8.99 20.48 -21.75
N SER A 2 7.77 20.81 -21.35
CA SER A 2 7.50 21.84 -20.36
C SER A 2 8.22 21.46 -19.07
N ASP A 3 8.95 22.41 -18.50
CA ASP A 3 9.59 22.31 -17.19
C ASP A 3 8.47 22.37 -16.14
N GLU A 4 7.77 21.27 -15.97
CA GLU A 4 6.75 21.13 -14.93
C GLU A 4 7.47 20.69 -13.67
N GLU A 5 7.44 21.53 -12.62
CA GLU A 5 8.05 21.17 -11.34
C GLU A 5 7.44 19.86 -10.84
N ILE A 6 8.27 18.81 -10.81
CA ILE A 6 7.88 17.52 -10.25
C ILE A 6 7.75 17.69 -8.74
N ASN A 7 6.50 17.86 -8.29
CA ASN A 7 6.18 17.94 -6.87
C ASN A 7 6.34 16.54 -6.25
N ALA A 8 7.41 16.36 -5.49
CA ALA A 8 7.75 15.10 -4.83
C ALA A 8 8.05 15.32 -3.34
N GLU A 9 7.60 14.40 -2.50
CA GLU A 9 7.92 14.37 -1.08
C GLU A 9 8.93 13.27 -0.76
N ALA A 10 9.81 13.53 0.21
CA ALA A 10 10.88 12.62 0.60
C ALA A 10 10.82 12.29 2.10
N CYS A 11 10.90 11.00 2.43
CA CYS A 11 11.03 10.52 3.81
C CYS A 11 12.50 10.33 4.18
N GLY A 12 13.04 11.24 5.01
CA GLY A 12 14.45 11.19 5.44
C GLY A 12 14.85 9.97 6.26
N ARG A 13 13.90 9.19 6.78
CA ARG A 13 14.18 7.98 7.59
C ARG A 13 14.54 6.77 6.72
N CYS A 14 13.89 6.65 5.57
CA CYS A 14 14.01 5.48 4.69
C CYS A 14 14.69 5.82 3.35
N SER A 15 15.06 7.09 3.14
CA SER A 15 15.62 7.61 1.89
C SER A 15 14.75 7.30 0.66
N MET A 16 13.43 7.33 0.85
CA MET A 16 12.43 7.04 -0.18
C MET A 16 11.69 8.32 -0.55
N SER A 17 11.41 8.50 -1.84
CA SER A 17 10.64 9.62 -2.38
C SER A 17 9.38 9.15 -3.11
N THR A 18 8.34 9.98 -3.08
CA THR A 18 7.06 9.74 -3.76
C THR A 18 6.64 10.99 -4.53
N VAL A 19 6.15 10.82 -5.76
CA VAL A 19 5.69 11.93 -6.62
C VAL A 19 4.24 12.26 -6.31
N VAL A 20 4.00 13.24 -5.44
CA VAL A 20 2.64 13.69 -5.05
C VAL A 20 1.99 14.61 -6.10
N GLY A 21 2.78 15.23 -6.98
CA GLY A 21 2.29 16.07 -8.06
C GLY A 21 1.35 15.34 -9.03
N ALA A 22 1.51 14.02 -9.18
CA ALA A 22 0.64 13.21 -10.04
C ALA A 22 -0.82 13.15 -9.56
N VAL A 23 -1.08 13.39 -8.27
CA VAL A 23 -2.43 13.43 -7.68
C VAL A 23 -2.92 14.85 -7.39
N ASN A 24 -2.01 15.81 -7.21
CA ASN A 24 -2.31 17.17 -6.74
C ASN A 24 -2.00 18.30 -7.74
N GLY A 25 -1.52 17.99 -8.96
CA GLY A 25 -0.99 18.95 -9.95
C GLY A 25 -1.83 20.22 -10.13
N ASP A 26 -3.05 20.09 -10.61
CA ASP A 26 -3.93 21.23 -10.96
C ASP A 26 -4.95 21.62 -9.87
N LYS A 27 -4.85 21.02 -8.68
CA LYS A 27 -5.85 21.22 -7.62
C LYS A 27 -5.58 22.50 -6.81
N ASP A 28 -6.65 23.18 -6.42
CA ASP A 28 -6.59 24.34 -5.52
C ASP A 28 -6.05 23.90 -4.15
N PRO A 29 -5.34 24.77 -3.40
CA PRO A 29 -4.78 24.43 -2.08
C PRO A 29 -5.75 23.76 -1.10
N GLU A 30 -7.04 24.07 -1.14
CA GLU A 30 -8.05 23.40 -0.30
C GLU A 30 -8.33 21.96 -0.76
N ASP A 31 -8.48 21.74 -2.07
CA ASP A 31 -8.66 20.42 -2.68
C ASP A 31 -7.42 19.53 -2.57
N ARG A 32 -6.23 20.14 -2.51
CA ARG A 32 -4.95 19.43 -2.30
C ARG A 32 -4.87 18.76 -0.94
N VAL A 33 -5.46 19.35 0.10
CA VAL A 33 -5.46 18.80 1.46
C VAL A 33 -6.39 17.59 1.55
N GLU A 34 -7.54 17.59 0.87
CA GLU A 34 -8.42 16.41 0.80
C GLU A 34 -7.81 15.24 0.03
N HIS A 35 -6.97 15.53 -0.96
CA HIS A 35 -6.38 14.53 -1.85
C HIS A 35 -4.92 14.19 -1.55
N ASP A 36 -4.35 14.75 -0.49
CA ASP A 36 -2.99 14.44 -0.04
C ASP A 36 -2.95 13.02 0.57
N PRO A 37 -2.18 12.09 -0.01
CA PRO A 37 -2.05 10.72 0.50
C PRO A 37 -1.43 10.63 1.91
N PHE A 38 -0.83 11.71 2.40
CA PHE A 38 -0.24 11.81 3.74
C PHE A 38 -1.07 12.64 4.73
N ALA A 39 -2.15 13.30 4.29
CA ALA A 39 -3.04 14.05 5.16
C ALA A 39 -4.06 13.16 5.88
N GLY A 40 -4.62 13.68 6.99
CA GLY A 40 -5.69 13.03 7.74
C GLY A 40 -5.25 12.02 8.83
N GLU A 41 -6.22 11.25 9.35
CA GLU A 41 -5.94 10.11 10.23
C GLU A 41 -5.32 8.96 9.43
N ARG A 42 -4.33 8.28 10.01
CA ARG A 42 -3.48 7.28 9.34
C ARG A 42 -4.32 6.28 8.52
N ILE A 43 -3.85 5.99 7.30
CA ILE A 43 -4.27 4.92 6.36
C ILE A 43 -4.12 3.49 6.91
N GLU A 44 -4.33 3.28 8.22
CA GLU A 44 -4.47 1.94 8.81
C GLU A 44 -5.81 1.37 8.39
N VAL A 45 -5.81 0.74 7.21
CA VAL A 45 -6.93 -0.04 6.72
C VAL A 45 -7.05 -1.29 7.58
N ASP A 46 -8.27 -1.61 8.01
CA ASP A 46 -8.54 -2.84 8.74
C ASP A 46 -8.02 -4.06 7.95
N GLU A 47 -7.34 -4.99 8.64
CA GLU A 47 -6.75 -6.18 8.03
C GLU A 47 -7.76 -6.98 7.21
N SER A 48 -9.02 -7.04 7.65
CA SER A 48 -10.08 -7.75 6.94
C SER A 48 -10.45 -7.07 5.62
N SER A 49 -10.36 -5.74 5.55
CA SER A 49 -10.59 -4.97 4.33
C SER A 49 -9.46 -5.21 3.34
N ILE A 50 -8.20 -5.17 3.79
CA ILE A 50 -7.04 -5.49 2.94
C ILE A 50 -7.10 -6.92 2.43
N ARG A 51 -7.43 -7.92 3.27
CA ARG A 51 -7.51 -9.33 2.83
C ARG A 51 -8.62 -9.56 1.81
N ARG A 52 -9.69 -8.77 1.82
CA ARG A 52 -10.81 -8.92 0.88
C ARG A 52 -10.44 -8.47 -0.54
N VAL A 53 -9.62 -7.43 -0.69
CA VAL A 53 -9.18 -6.91 -2.00
C VAL A 53 -7.79 -7.40 -2.42
N SER A 54 -6.97 -7.85 -1.48
CA SER A 54 -5.61 -8.30 -1.76
C SER A 54 -5.56 -9.78 -2.16
N PRO A 55 -5.02 -10.11 -3.36
CA PRO A 55 -4.76 -11.49 -3.75
C PRO A 55 -3.85 -12.23 -2.76
N ALA A 56 -2.99 -11.49 -2.05
CA ALA A 56 -2.02 -12.05 -1.12
C ALA A 56 -2.68 -12.73 0.10
N GLY A 57 -3.83 -12.23 0.56
CA GLY A 57 -4.56 -12.85 1.67
C GLY A 57 -5.04 -14.26 1.32
N VAL A 58 -5.67 -14.40 0.16
CA VAL A 58 -6.18 -15.69 -0.33
C VAL A 58 -5.05 -16.68 -0.64
N LEU A 59 -3.96 -16.19 -1.25
CA LEU A 59 -2.80 -17.02 -1.58
C LEU A 59 -2.06 -17.53 -0.34
N SER A 60 -1.95 -16.70 0.71
CA SER A 60 -1.39 -17.12 2.00
C SER A 60 -2.22 -18.22 2.65
N ASP A 61 -3.54 -18.06 2.72
CA ASP A 61 -4.43 -19.10 3.29
C ASP A 61 -4.32 -20.43 2.53
N LEU A 62 -4.24 -20.37 1.19
CA LEU A 62 -4.05 -21.56 0.36
C LEU A 62 -2.70 -22.22 0.63
N LYS A 63 -1.63 -21.43 0.71
CA LYS A 63 -0.28 -21.91 1.05
C LYS A 63 -0.27 -22.60 2.41
N ASP A 64 -0.88 -22.01 3.42
CA ASP A 64 -0.89 -22.57 4.78
C ASP A 64 -1.59 -23.94 4.82
N ARG A 65 -2.66 -24.11 4.06
CA ARG A 65 -3.35 -25.41 3.90
C ARG A 65 -2.46 -26.44 3.23
N VAL A 66 -1.74 -26.06 2.16
CA VAL A 66 -0.80 -26.94 1.46
C VAL A 66 0.36 -27.33 2.37
N ASP A 67 0.93 -26.39 3.13
CA ASP A 67 2.01 -26.65 4.07
C ASP A 67 1.56 -27.53 5.24
N ALA A 68 0.31 -27.40 5.70
CA ALA A 68 -0.26 -28.29 6.70
C ALA A 68 -0.41 -29.73 6.19
N LEU A 69 -0.92 -29.89 4.96
CA LEU A 69 -1.01 -31.19 4.27
C LEU A 69 0.38 -31.81 4.06
N GLY A 70 1.33 -31.03 3.55
CA GLY A 70 2.71 -31.48 3.36
C GLY A 70 3.35 -31.94 4.65
N ARG A 71 3.23 -31.16 5.74
CA ARG A 71 3.75 -31.56 7.06
C ARG A 71 3.12 -32.86 7.58
N ARG A 72 1.81 -33.05 7.39
CA ARG A 72 1.14 -34.29 7.79
C ARG A 72 1.65 -35.50 7.01
N PHE A 73 1.87 -35.36 5.71
CA PHE A 73 2.40 -36.44 4.88
C PHE A 73 3.87 -36.74 5.17
N SER A 74 4.71 -35.72 5.36
CA SER A 74 6.15 -35.89 5.58
C SER A 74 6.49 -36.33 7.00
N TYR A 75 5.75 -35.85 8.00
CA TYR A 75 6.11 -36.03 9.42
C TYR A 75 5.05 -36.79 10.23
N GLY A 76 3.92 -37.17 9.64
CA GLY A 76 2.91 -38.02 10.28
C GLY A 76 2.12 -37.36 11.41
N LYS A 77 2.12 -36.02 11.53
CA LYS A 77 1.36 -35.26 12.52
C LYS A 77 0.07 -34.68 11.97
#